data_AF-A0A4V2AUZ5-F1
#
_entry.id   AF-A0A4V2AUZ5-F1
#
_cell.length_a   1.000
_cell.length_b   1.000
_cell.length_c   1.000
_cell.angle_alpha   90.00
_cell.angle_beta   90.00
_cell.angle_gamma   90.00
#
_symmetry.space_group_name_H-M   'P 1'
#
loop_
_entity.id
_entity.type
_entity.pdbx_description
1 polymer ?
#
loop_
_entity_poly.entity_id
_entity_poly.type
_entity_poly.pdbx_seq_one_letter_code
_entity_poly.pdbx_strand_id
1 'polypeptide(L)'
;MHNVSKGTVPLQAELDLVEHYLRLEQLRYDHSFRFIIDVGEQVETDFVLVPPLFIQPIVENALKHGFLQSGQRDNLLQIRVVQDEQETVTIEIEDNGRGFPENEETGRHESFGLKNIRQRISQLAMMNDQKIDFDIIRLRTEQLAGSGTIVSVKLHHTATLNPKSDWQFAR
;
A
#
# COMPACT_ATOMS: atom_id res chain seq x y z
N MET A 1 7.05 11.90 -23.59
CA MET A 1 7.59 10.57 -23.21
C MET A 1 8.22 10.75 -21.84
N HIS A 2 7.51 10.34 -20.78
CA HIS A 2 8.02 10.48 -19.41
C HIS A 2 9.15 9.48 -19.18
N ASN A 3 10.26 10.00 -18.66
CA ASN A 3 11.52 9.29 -18.50
C ASN A 3 11.38 8.30 -17.33
N VAL A 4 11.15 7.02 -17.62
CA VAL A 4 11.20 5.92 -16.64
C VAL A 4 12.65 5.73 -16.23
N SER A 5 13.15 6.55 -15.31
CA SER A 5 14.46 6.36 -14.73
C SER A 5 14.38 5.30 -13.63
N LYS A 6 14.96 4.12 -13.87
CA LYS A 6 15.25 3.08 -12.86
C LYS A 6 14.03 2.48 -12.13
N GLY A 7 13.18 1.72 -12.84
CA GLY A 7 12.33 0.70 -12.21
C GLY A 7 11.32 1.15 -11.14
N THR A 8 10.99 2.44 -11.10
CA THR A 8 9.98 3.05 -10.22
C THR A 8 8.88 3.71 -11.04
N VAL A 9 7.75 3.96 -10.39
CA VAL A 9 6.59 4.68 -10.94
C VAL A 9 6.11 5.71 -9.92
N PRO A 10 5.41 6.79 -10.34
CA PRO A 10 4.74 7.68 -9.40
C PRO A 10 3.73 6.92 -8.53
N LEU A 11 3.61 7.31 -7.25
CA LEU A 11 2.61 6.76 -6.34
C LEU A 11 1.20 6.95 -6.89
N GLN A 12 0.93 8.07 -7.56
CA GLN A 12 -0.36 8.29 -8.22
C GLN A 12 -0.72 7.16 -9.19
N ALA A 13 0.25 6.70 -10.00
CA ALA A 13 0.01 5.61 -10.95
C ALA A 13 -0.31 4.28 -10.25
N GLU A 14 0.29 4.00 -9.09
CA GLU A 14 -0.06 2.84 -8.27
C GLU A 14 -1.47 2.96 -7.68
N LEU A 15 -1.83 4.13 -7.15
CA LEU A 15 -3.15 4.38 -6.57
C LEU A 15 -4.25 4.25 -7.62
N ASP A 16 -4.05 4.79 -8.82
CA ASP A 16 -4.99 4.67 -9.95
C ASP A 16 -5.20 3.20 -10.34
N LEU A 17 -4.12 2.42 -10.41
CA LEU A 17 -4.20 1.00 -10.73
C LEU A 17 -4.98 0.22 -9.67
N VAL A 18 -4.73 0.52 -8.39
CA VAL A 18 -5.41 -0.08 -7.26
C VAL A 18 -6.90 0.30 -7.24
N GLU A 19 -7.24 1.55 -7.52
CA GLU A 19 -8.62 1.99 -7.61
C GLU A 19 -9.37 1.26 -8.74
N HIS A 20 -8.77 1.16 -9.93
CA HIS A 20 -9.35 0.42 -11.05
C HIS A 20 -9.59 -1.05 -10.69
N TYR A 21 -8.60 -1.69 -10.06
CA TYR A 21 -8.73 -3.06 -9.59
C TYR A 21 -9.90 -3.19 -8.59
N LEU A 22 -9.95 -2.35 -7.56
CA LEU A 22 -11.01 -2.40 -6.53
C LEU A 22 -12.40 -2.19 -7.11
N ARG A 23 -12.57 -1.27 -8.08
CA ARG A 23 -13.86 -1.06 -8.76
C ARG A 23 -14.32 -2.29 -9.54
N LEU A 24 -13.41 -2.96 -10.25
CA LEU A 24 -13.74 -4.20 -10.97
C LEU A 24 -14.12 -5.33 -10.00
N GLU A 25 -13.40 -5.43 -8.88
CA GLU A 25 -13.66 -6.41 -7.83
C GLU A 25 -15.01 -6.15 -7.13
N GLN A 26 -15.37 -4.89 -6.87
CA GLN A 26 -16.68 -4.53 -6.35
C GLN A 26 -17.80 -5.02 -7.26
N LEU A 27 -17.66 -4.82 -8.58
CA LEU A 27 -18.65 -5.32 -9.55
C LEU A 27 -18.70 -6.85 -9.57
N ARG A 28 -17.55 -7.52 -9.50
CA ARG A 28 -17.48 -9.00 -9.50
C ARG A 28 -18.17 -9.63 -8.29
N TYR A 29 -18.18 -8.94 -7.16
CA TYR A 29 -18.74 -9.43 -5.91
C TYR A 29 -19.97 -8.62 -5.45
N ASP A 30 -20.78 -8.14 -6.40
CA ASP A 30 -22.07 -7.46 -6.15
C ASP A 30 -22.01 -6.41 -5.03
N HIS A 31 -20.95 -5.60 -5.03
CA HIS A 31 -20.70 -4.54 -4.04
C HIS A 31 -20.66 -5.02 -2.58
N SER A 32 -20.20 -6.26 -2.34
CA SER A 32 -20.04 -6.87 -1.00
C SER A 32 -19.01 -6.20 -0.10
N PHE A 33 -18.26 -5.21 -0.58
CA PHE A 33 -17.32 -4.42 0.19
C PHE A 33 -17.27 -2.96 -0.31
N ARG A 34 -16.83 -2.06 0.56
CA ARG A 34 -16.53 -0.65 0.27
C ARG A 34 -15.03 -0.42 0.32
N PHE A 35 -14.56 0.62 -0.38
CA PHE A 35 -13.19 1.08 -0.21
C PHE A 35 -13.11 2.60 -0.16
N ILE A 36 -12.07 3.11 0.48
CA ILE A 36 -11.76 4.54 0.60
C ILE A 36 -10.26 4.70 0.28
N ILE A 37 -9.93 5.67 -0.56
CA ILE A 37 -8.55 6.13 -0.78
C ILE A 37 -8.49 7.58 -0.32
N ASP A 38 -7.71 7.84 0.72
CA ASP A 38 -7.56 9.14 1.37
C ASP A 38 -6.10 9.58 1.25
N VAL A 39 -5.87 10.70 0.55
CA VAL A 39 -4.52 11.24 0.33
C VAL A 39 -4.46 12.59 1.02
N GLY A 40 -3.55 12.73 1.98
CA GLY A 40 -3.35 13.97 2.70
C GLY A 40 -2.92 15.10 1.76
N GLU A 41 -3.43 16.31 2.00
CA GLU A 41 -3.25 17.47 1.11
C GLU A 41 -1.78 17.84 0.84
N GLN A 42 -0.88 17.49 1.76
CA GLN A 42 0.55 17.79 1.65
C GLN A 42 1.31 16.79 0.76
N VAL A 43 0.67 15.67 0.37
CA VAL A 43 1.34 14.59 -0.38
C VAL A 43 1.26 14.86 -1.87
N GLU A 44 2.38 15.17 -2.50
CA GLU A 44 2.46 15.29 -3.96
C GLU A 44 2.75 13.92 -4.62
N THR A 45 1.71 13.09 -4.78
CA THR A 45 1.79 11.68 -5.22
C THR A 45 2.45 11.47 -6.59
N ASP A 46 2.44 12.46 -7.47
CA ASP A 46 3.13 12.41 -8.77
C ASP A 46 4.68 12.44 -8.64
N PHE A 47 5.18 12.95 -7.52
CA PHE A 47 6.62 13.09 -7.25
C PHE A 47 7.15 12.04 -6.26
N VAL A 48 6.25 11.31 -5.60
CA VAL A 48 6.61 10.17 -4.74
C VAL A 48 6.85 8.95 -5.63
N LEU A 49 8.12 8.55 -5.78
CA LEU A 49 8.47 7.36 -6.57
C LEU A 49 8.40 6.09 -5.73
N VAL A 50 7.69 5.10 -6.24
CA VAL A 50 7.47 3.81 -5.60
C VAL A 50 7.77 2.65 -6.56
N PRO A 51 8.03 1.43 -6.06
CA PRO A 51 8.15 0.28 -6.92
C PRO A 51 6.81 -0.06 -7.57
N PRO A 52 6.77 -0.47 -8.85
CA PRO A 52 5.52 -0.84 -9.51
C PRO A 52 4.88 -2.08 -8.87
N LEU A 53 3.56 -2.08 -8.81
CA LEU A 53 2.69 -3.14 -8.31
C LEU A 53 2.99 -3.55 -6.87
N PHE A 54 3.38 -2.63 -5.99
CA PHE A 54 3.73 -2.96 -4.61
C PHE A 54 2.54 -2.85 -3.65
N ILE A 55 1.57 -1.97 -3.92
CA ILE A 55 0.32 -1.87 -3.14
C ILE A 55 -0.62 -3.02 -3.50
N GLN A 56 -0.66 -3.39 -4.78
CA GLN A 56 -1.59 -4.38 -5.32
C GLN A 56 -1.60 -5.72 -4.54
N PRO A 57 -0.45 -6.36 -4.21
CA PRO A 57 -0.45 -7.61 -3.43
C PRO A 57 -1.07 -7.47 -2.03
N ILE A 58 -0.92 -6.31 -1.39
CA ILE A 58 -1.49 -6.04 -0.06
C ILE A 58 -3.01 -5.96 -0.17
N VAL A 59 -3.49 -5.20 -1.15
CA VAL A 59 -4.92 -5.03 -1.45
C VAL A 59 -5.56 -6.36 -1.87
N GLU A 60 -4.88 -7.13 -2.73
CA GLU A 60 -5.34 -8.46 -3.13
C GLU A 60 -5.50 -9.40 -1.94
N ASN A 61 -4.56 -9.36 -0.98
CA ASN A 61 -4.65 -10.17 0.22
C ASN A 61 -5.84 -9.76 1.10
N ALA A 62 -6.08 -8.46 1.29
CA ALA A 62 -7.22 -7.95 2.04
C ALA A 62 -8.56 -8.41 1.43
N LEU A 63 -8.70 -8.35 0.10
CA LEU A 63 -9.92 -8.82 -0.57
C LEU A 63 -10.07 -10.34 -0.49
N LYS A 64 -9.06 -11.09 -0.93
CA LYS A 64 -9.12 -12.56 -1.07
C LYS A 64 -9.24 -13.28 0.26
N HIS A 65 -8.50 -12.83 1.27
CA HIS A 65 -8.41 -13.48 2.57
C HIS A 65 -9.18 -12.76 3.67
N GLY A 66 -9.29 -11.43 3.60
CA GLY A 66 -10.04 -10.63 4.57
C GLY A 66 -11.55 -10.70 4.33
N PHE A 67 -12.04 -10.35 3.14
CA PHE A 67 -13.48 -10.16 2.90
C PHE A 67 -14.20 -11.42 2.40
N LEU A 68 -13.68 -12.09 1.37
CA LEU A 68 -14.38 -13.22 0.75
C LEU A 68 -14.54 -14.43 1.68
N GLN A 69 -13.72 -14.50 2.73
CA GLN A 69 -13.71 -15.61 3.69
C GLN A 69 -14.23 -15.21 5.07
N SER A 70 -14.58 -13.92 5.32
CA SER A 70 -15.10 -13.49 6.63
C SER A 70 -16.58 -13.81 6.82
N GLY A 71 -17.37 -13.84 5.74
CA GLY A 71 -18.83 -13.89 5.82
C GLY A 71 -19.45 -12.66 6.50
N GLN A 72 -18.64 -11.63 6.80
CA GLN A 72 -19.09 -10.38 7.39
C GLN A 72 -19.83 -9.52 6.35
N ARG A 73 -20.79 -8.75 6.86
CA ARG A 73 -21.39 -7.63 6.14
C ARG A 73 -20.56 -6.37 6.45
N ASP A 74 -20.60 -5.40 5.54
CA ASP A 74 -19.90 -4.12 5.69
C ASP A 74 -18.37 -4.19 5.68
N ASN A 75 -17.81 -5.07 4.86
CA ASN A 75 -16.38 -5.08 4.57
C ASN A 75 -15.92 -3.71 4.05
N LEU A 76 -14.82 -3.19 4.59
CA LEU A 76 -14.24 -1.90 4.27
C LEU A 76 -12.72 -2.05 4.15
N LEU A 77 -12.19 -1.57 3.02
CA LEU A 77 -10.76 -1.36 2.80
C LEU A 77 -10.48 0.14 2.78
N GLN A 78 -9.57 0.61 3.62
CA GLN A 78 -9.15 2.00 3.64
C GLN A 78 -7.67 2.09 3.30
N ILE A 79 -7.33 2.91 2.31
CA ILE A 79 -5.96 3.26 1.95
C ILE A 79 -5.78 4.72 2.35
N ARG A 80 -4.83 5.00 3.24
CA ARG A 80 -4.48 6.35 3.67
C ARG A 80 -3.04 6.64 3.29
N VAL A 81 -2.79 7.81 2.71
CA VAL A 81 -1.45 8.31 2.40
C VAL A 81 -1.23 9.62 3.12
N VAL A 82 -0.22 9.69 3.98
CA VAL A 82 0.13 10.90 4.75
C VAL A 82 1.61 11.18 4.63
N GLN A 83 1.99 12.44 4.76
CA GLN A 83 3.39 12.87 4.84
C GLN A 83 3.61 13.58 6.17
N ASP A 84 4.69 13.23 6.86
CA ASP A 84 5.08 13.89 8.11
C ASP A 84 5.99 15.10 7.88
N GLU A 85 6.30 15.82 8.97
CA GLU A 85 7.17 17.00 8.96
C GLU A 85 8.61 16.71 8.50
N GLN A 86 9.01 15.43 8.46
CA GLN A 86 10.34 14.97 8.07
C GLN A 86 10.36 14.47 6.62
N GLU A 87 9.34 14.82 5.84
CA GLU A 87 9.13 14.39 4.44
C GLU A 87 8.99 12.88 4.27
N THR A 88 8.64 12.15 5.34
CA THR A 88 8.38 10.72 5.25
C THR A 88 6.95 10.49 4.81
N VAL A 89 6.78 9.77 3.70
CA VAL A 89 5.45 9.38 3.20
C VAL A 89 5.08 8.03 3.81
N THR A 90 3.94 7.96 4.49
CA THR A 90 3.37 6.74 5.05
C THR A 90 2.12 6.35 4.28
N ILE A 91 2.06 5.10 3.83
CA ILE A 91 0.92 4.48 3.16
C ILE A 91 0.35 3.42 4.10
N GLU A 92 -0.86 3.62 4.58
CA GLU A 92 -1.57 2.70 5.46
C GLU A 92 -2.70 2.03 4.69
N ILE A 93 -2.75 0.69 4.72
CA ILE A 93 -3.81 -0.11 4.12
C ILE A 93 -4.48 -0.89 5.24
N GLU A 94 -5.71 -0.54 5.54
CA GLU A 94 -6.52 -1.09 6.62
C GLU A 94 -7.71 -1.85 6.06
N ASP A 95 -7.93 -3.07 6.54
CA ASP A 95 -9.15 -3.84 6.28
C ASP A 95 -9.81 -4.31 7.59
N ASN A 96 -11.14 -4.33 7.60
CA ASN A 96 -11.93 -4.84 8.72
C ASN A 96 -12.34 -6.31 8.56
N GLY A 97 -11.62 -7.08 7.74
CA GLY A 97 -11.90 -8.48 7.50
C GLY A 97 -11.54 -9.38 8.68
N ARG A 98 -11.46 -10.68 8.44
CA ARG A 98 -11.16 -11.68 9.49
C ARG A 98 -9.73 -11.63 10.05
N GLY A 99 -8.80 -10.97 9.37
CA GLY A 99 -7.37 -10.93 9.69
C GLY A 99 -6.67 -12.28 9.72
N PHE A 100 -5.54 -12.36 10.43
CA PHE A 100 -4.71 -13.57 10.45
C PHE A 100 -5.22 -14.64 11.43
N PRO A 101 -5.11 -15.94 11.09
CA PRO A 101 -5.41 -17.03 12.02
C PRO A 101 -4.60 -16.91 13.32
N GLU A 102 -5.18 -17.24 14.47
CA GLU A 102 -4.51 -17.24 15.78
C GLU A 102 -3.23 -18.12 15.80
N ASN A 103 -3.14 -19.14 14.95
CA ASN A 103 -1.98 -20.04 14.94
C ASN A 103 -0.73 -19.45 14.26
N GLU A 104 -0.84 -18.27 13.65
CA GLU A 104 0.30 -17.49 13.11
C GLU A 104 0.89 -16.52 14.15
N GLU A 105 0.44 -16.59 15.42
CA GLU A 105 0.81 -15.68 16.53
C GLU A 105 2.26 -15.76 16.99
N THR A 106 2.96 -16.86 16.75
CA THR A 106 4.39 -16.91 17.04
C THR A 106 5.10 -16.36 15.81
N GLY A 107 5.87 -15.28 15.94
CA GLY A 107 6.69 -14.66 14.89
C GLY A 107 7.76 -15.56 14.24
N ARG A 108 7.53 -16.87 14.21
CA ARG A 108 8.28 -17.92 13.51
C ARG A 108 7.71 -18.23 12.13
N HIS A 109 6.46 -17.88 11.83
CA HIS A 109 5.85 -18.10 10.52
C HIS A 109 5.21 -16.80 10.02
N GLU A 110 6.02 -15.97 9.37
CA GLU A 110 5.51 -14.95 8.45
C GLU A 110 4.63 -15.66 7.41
N SER A 111 3.37 -15.26 7.26
CA SER A 111 2.48 -15.87 6.26
C SER A 111 3.13 -15.72 4.87
N PHE A 112 2.99 -16.75 4.02
CA PHE A 112 3.65 -16.76 2.70
C PHE A 112 3.35 -15.50 1.89
N GLY A 113 2.14 -14.94 2.03
CA GLY A 113 1.75 -13.68 1.40
C GLY A 113 2.59 -12.48 1.86
N LEU A 114 2.76 -12.29 3.17
CA LEU A 114 3.55 -11.20 3.72
C LEU A 114 5.05 -11.35 3.43
N LYS A 115 5.57 -12.59 3.47
CA LYS A 115 6.96 -12.90 3.11
C LYS A 115 7.26 -12.54 1.67
N ASN A 116 6.35 -12.88 0.75
CA ASN A 116 6.48 -12.52 -0.66
C ASN A 116 6.43 -11.00 -0.88
N ILE A 117 5.56 -10.30 -0.15
CA ILE A 117 5.47 -8.83 -0.18
C ILE A 117 6.77 -8.20 0.32
N ARG A 118 7.24 -8.60 1.50
CA ARG A 118 8.48 -8.09 2.10
C ARG A 118 9.68 -8.37 1.20
N GLN A 119 9.80 -9.59 0.67
CA GLN A 119 10.87 -9.94 -0.26
C GLN A 119 10.85 -9.08 -1.53
N ARG A 120 9.66 -8.83 -2.10
CA ARG A 120 9.51 -8.01 -3.31
C ARG A 120 9.89 -6.56 -3.04
N ILE A 121 9.47 -6.00 -1.90
CA ILE A 121 9.82 -4.63 -1.49
C ILE A 121 11.32 -4.51 -1.20
N SER A 122 11.92 -5.46 -0.49
CA SER A 122 13.36 -5.47 -0.21
C SER A 122 14.20 -5.58 -1.46
N GLN A 123 13.83 -6.43 -2.42
CA GLN A 123 14.53 -6.54 -3.71
C GLN A 123 14.49 -5.21 -4.49
N LEU A 124 13.37 -4.50 -4.45
CA LEU A 124 13.18 -3.24 -5.16
C LEU A 124 13.91 -2.07 -4.48
N ALA A 125 13.94 -2.04 -3.14
CA ALA A 125 14.74 -1.09 -2.38
C ALA A 125 16.24 -1.21 -2.72
N MET A 126 16.75 -2.45 -2.83
CA MET A 126 18.13 -2.72 -3.20
C MET A 126 18.47 -2.31 -4.65
N MET A 127 17.52 -2.41 -5.59
CA MET A 127 17.74 -2.07 -7.00
C MET A 127 17.78 -0.56 -7.28
N ASN A 128 17.10 0.24 -6.44
CA ASN A 128 16.87 1.66 -6.70
C ASN A 128 17.69 2.61 -5.82
N ASP A 129 18.59 2.09 -4.96
CA ASP A 129 19.37 2.87 -3.98
C ASP A 129 18.48 3.77 -3.08
N GLN A 130 17.22 3.37 -2.91
CA GLN A 130 16.25 4.06 -2.07
C GLN A 130 16.15 3.36 -0.72
N LYS A 131 16.10 4.13 0.36
CA LYS A 131 15.72 3.61 1.67
C LYS A 131 14.20 3.53 1.74
N ILE A 132 13.68 2.31 1.77
CA ILE A 132 12.26 2.03 1.99
C ILE A 132 12.19 1.24 3.28
N ASP A 133 11.62 1.82 4.36
CA ASP A 133 11.38 1.08 5.59
C ASP A 133 9.94 0.56 5.59
N PHE A 134 9.81 -0.75 5.49
CA PHE A 134 8.51 -1.40 5.34
C PHE A 134 8.13 -2.14 6.62
N ASP A 135 7.12 -1.61 7.31
CA ASP A 135 6.64 -2.12 8.60
C ASP A 135 5.22 -2.66 8.50
N ILE A 136 5.08 -3.98 8.32
CA ILE A 136 3.77 -4.62 8.45
C ILE A 136 3.39 -4.69 9.93
N ILE A 137 2.46 -3.82 10.34
CA ILE A 137 1.94 -3.77 11.72
C ILE A 137 0.55 -4.41 11.76
N ARG A 138 0.45 -5.64 12.27
CA ARG A 138 -0.85 -6.26 12.54
C ARG A 138 -1.61 -5.43 13.58
N LEU A 139 -2.76 -4.89 13.20
CA LEU A 139 -3.68 -4.27 14.16
C LEU A 139 -4.72 -5.28 14.64
N ARG A 140 -4.81 -5.45 15.96
CA ARG A 140 -6.00 -5.99 16.61
C ARG A 140 -6.83 -4.78 17.01
N THR A 141 -7.95 -4.53 16.33
CA THR A 141 -8.90 -3.50 16.76
C THR A 141 -10.01 -4.19 17.55
N GLU A 142 -10.30 -3.70 18.77
CA GLU A 142 -11.48 -4.09 19.53
C GLU A 142 -12.77 -3.43 19.01
N GLN A 143 -12.65 -2.49 18.06
CA GLN A 143 -13.76 -1.63 17.58
C GLN A 143 -14.50 -2.17 16.35
N LEU A 144 -14.04 -3.27 15.76
CA LEU A 144 -14.68 -3.94 14.65
C LEU A 144 -14.96 -5.38 15.06
N ALA A 145 -16.14 -5.91 14.74
CA ALA A 145 -16.57 -7.25 15.11
C ALA A 145 -15.79 -8.39 14.39
N GLY A 146 -14.56 -8.09 13.92
CA GLY A 146 -13.59 -8.99 13.31
C GLY A 146 -12.17 -8.50 13.60
N SER A 147 -11.22 -9.41 13.64
CA SER A 147 -9.80 -9.10 13.74
C SER A 147 -9.29 -8.52 12.43
N GLY A 148 -9.41 -7.21 12.19
CA GLY A 148 -8.90 -6.58 10.96
C GLY A 148 -7.39 -6.75 10.73
N THR A 149 -6.89 -6.26 9.60
CA THR A 149 -5.45 -6.14 9.32
C THR A 149 -5.12 -4.72 8.91
N ILE A 150 -3.98 -4.22 9.38
CA ILE A 150 -3.40 -2.99 8.87
C ILE A 150 -2.01 -3.33 8.36
N VAL A 151 -1.63 -2.73 7.25
CA VAL A 151 -0.30 -2.80 6.69
C VAL A 151 0.16 -1.37 6.50
N SER A 152 1.26 -0.98 7.15
CA SER A 152 1.84 0.36 7.04
C SER A 152 3.12 0.26 6.22
N VAL A 153 3.34 1.21 5.31
CA VAL A 153 4.56 1.29 4.51
C VAL A 153 5.13 2.68 4.67
N LYS A 154 6.37 2.80 5.14
CA LYS A 154 7.03 4.09 5.37
C LYS A 154 8.16 4.31 4.37
N LEU A 155 8.04 5.37 3.60
CA LEU A 155 9.02 5.75 2.58
C LEU A 155 9.90 6.86 3.17
N HIS A 156 11.01 6.47 3.78
CA HIS A 156 11.99 7.40 4.35
C HIS A 156 12.88 7.92 3.23
N HIS A 157 12.61 9.14 2.77
CA HIS A 157 13.30 9.81 1.66
C HIS A 157 12.95 9.22 0.28
N THR A 158 11.85 9.71 -0.30
CA THR A 158 11.59 9.51 -1.72
C THR A 158 12.46 10.48 -2.52
N ALA A 159 13.15 10.00 -3.55
CA ALA A 159 13.76 10.88 -4.54
C ALA A 159 12.63 11.66 -5.23
N THR A 160 12.37 12.87 -4.75
CA THR A 160 11.38 13.78 -5.32
C THR A 160 11.93 14.25 -6.65
N LEU A 161 11.19 14.05 -7.75
CA LEU A 161 11.51 14.70 -9.01
C LEU A 161 11.32 16.21 -8.78
N ASN A 162 12.39 16.95 -8.46
CA ASN A 162 12.27 18.37 -8.15
C ASN A 162 11.96 19.15 -9.44
N PRO A 163 10.75 19.73 -9.61
CA PRO A 163 10.42 20.44 -10.84
C PRO A 163 11.22 21.74 -11.01
N LYS A 164 11.92 22.24 -9.99
CA LYS A 164 12.68 23.50 -10.06
C LYS A 164 14.18 23.35 -10.36
N SER A 165 14.77 22.16 -10.22
CA SER A 165 16.18 21.94 -10.54
C SER A 165 16.42 21.55 -11.99
N ASP A 166 15.44 20.88 -12.62
CA ASP A 166 15.66 20.24 -13.92
C ASP A 166 15.53 21.20 -15.12
N TRP A 167 14.99 22.41 -14.91
CA TRP A 167 14.96 23.48 -15.92
C TRP A 167 16.24 24.32 -15.98
N GLN A 168 17.21 24.13 -15.08
CA GLN A 168 18.46 24.91 -15.12
C GLN A 168 19.52 24.36 -16.11
N PHE A 169 19.26 23.24 -16.79
CA PHE A 169 20.15 22.68 -17.81
C PHE A 169 19.58 22.68 -19.24
N ALA A 170 18.36 23.18 -19.45
CA ALA A 170 17.83 23.43 -20.79
C ALA A 170 18.17 24.87 -21.21
N ARG A 171 19.37 24.98 -21.78
CA ARG A 171 20.01 26.07 -22.52
C ARG A 171 19.16 27.27 -22.96
#